data_AF-A0A1G0ER23-F1
#
_entry.id   AF-A0A1G0ER23-F1
#
_cell.length_a   1.000
_cell.length_b   1.000
_cell.length_c   1.000
_cell.angle_alpha   90.00
_cell.angle_beta   90.00
_cell.angle_gamma   90.00
#
_symmetry.space_group_name_H-M   'P 1'
#
loop_
_entity.id
_entity.type
_entity.pdbx_description
1 polymer ?
#
loop_
_entity_poly.entity_id
_entity_poly.type
_entity_poly.pdbx_seq_one_letter_code
_entity_poly.pdbx_strand_id
1 'polypeptide(L)'
;MAAREHSSSVLAPERAKTKPPRMYKVILYNDDYTTMDFVIEVLERFFAMNRERALQIMLEVHNKGSAVCGIYSHDVAESKVAQVAELAKQHGHPLRCGMEEN
;
A
#
# COMPACT_ATOMS: atom_id res chain seq x y z
N MET A 1 57.21 4.11 -39.73
CA MET A 1 56.30 4.93 -38.90
C MET A 1 55.00 4.16 -38.76
N ALA A 2 54.79 3.50 -37.61
CA ALA A 2 53.63 2.65 -37.36
C ALA A 2 52.44 3.51 -36.92
N ALA A 3 51.34 3.49 -37.68
CA ALA A 3 50.09 4.12 -37.29
C ALA A 3 49.33 3.16 -36.37
N ARG A 4 49.10 3.60 -35.14
CA ARG A 4 48.36 2.87 -34.09
C ARG A 4 46.87 2.78 -34.46
N GLU A 5 46.34 1.56 -34.48
CA GLU A 5 44.90 1.34 -34.49
C GLU A 5 44.31 1.68 -33.12
N HIS A 6 43.37 2.62 -33.09
CA HIS A 6 42.56 2.91 -31.91
C HIS A 6 41.32 2.02 -31.93
N SER A 7 41.40 0.88 -31.25
CA SER A 7 40.24 0.02 -30.97
C SER A 7 39.40 0.65 -29.86
N SER A 8 38.37 1.42 -30.22
CA SER A 8 37.36 1.89 -29.27
C SER A 8 36.43 0.74 -28.92
N SER A 9 36.76 -0.01 -27.86
CA SER A 9 35.84 -0.99 -27.27
C SER A 9 34.76 -0.25 -26.47
N VAL A 10 33.55 -0.19 -27.03
CA VAL A 10 32.37 0.31 -26.32
C VAL A 10 31.86 -0.83 -25.44
N LEU A 11 32.17 -0.78 -24.14
CA LEU A 11 31.58 -1.67 -23.14
C LEU A 11 30.09 -1.34 -23.01
N ALA A 12 29.23 -2.27 -23.44
CA ALA A 12 27.79 -2.17 -23.21
C ALA A 12 27.50 -2.15 -21.70
N PRO A 13 26.60 -1.27 -21.21
CA PRO A 13 26.29 -1.21 -19.79
C PRO A 13 25.66 -2.53 -19.34
N GLU A 14 26.26 -3.15 -18.34
CA GLU A 14 25.69 -4.30 -17.64
C GLU A 14 24.31 -3.89 -17.09
N ARG A 15 23.25 -4.57 -17.53
CA ARG A 15 21.90 -4.35 -16.98
C ARG A 15 21.90 -4.79 -15.52
N ALA A 16 22.09 -3.84 -14.61
CA ALA A 16 21.95 -4.06 -13.18
C ALA A 16 20.55 -4.66 -12.93
N LYS A 17 20.49 -5.92 -12.50
CA LYS A 17 19.24 -6.57 -12.13
C LYS A 17 18.76 -5.99 -10.81
N THR A 18 17.87 -5.01 -10.86
CA THR A 18 17.21 -4.47 -9.67
C THR A 18 16.40 -5.56 -8.99
N LYS A 19 16.58 -5.76 -7.69
CA LYS A 19 15.76 -6.69 -6.91
C LYS A 19 14.28 -6.27 -6.99
N PRO A 20 13.33 -7.21 -7.03
CA PRO A 20 11.91 -6.88 -6.99
C PRO A 20 11.58 -6.09 -5.70
N PRO A 21 10.63 -5.15 -5.76
CA PRO A 21 10.25 -4.37 -4.59
C PRO A 21 9.65 -5.27 -3.51
N ARG A 22 9.92 -4.92 -2.24
CA ARG A 22 9.25 -5.56 -1.10
C ARG A 22 7.77 -5.19 -1.10
N MET A 23 6.93 -6.18 -0.85
CA MET A 23 5.48 -6.03 -0.79
C MET A 23 5.02 -5.92 0.66
N TYR A 24 3.99 -5.12 0.89
CA TYR A 24 3.45 -4.82 2.21
C TYR A 24 1.95 -5.01 2.19
N LYS A 25 1.41 -5.63 3.24
CA LYS A 25 -0.02 -5.66 3.52
C LYS A 25 -0.41 -4.34 4.15
N VAL A 26 -1.51 -3.73 3.71
CA VAL A 26 -2.15 -2.61 4.41
C VAL A 26 -3.34 -3.15 5.20
N ILE A 27 -3.41 -2.79 6.47
CA ILE A 27 -4.32 -3.37 7.46
C ILE A 27 -5.15 -2.27 8.10
N LEU A 28 -6.45 -2.50 8.24
CA LEU A 28 -7.32 -1.72 9.13
C LEU A 28 -7.53 -2.47 10.44
N TYR A 29 -7.56 -1.73 11.55
CA TYR A 29 -7.77 -2.27 12.89
C TYR A 29 -9.09 -1.76 13.47
N ASN A 30 -9.78 -2.63 14.19
CA ASN A 30 -11.04 -2.31 14.85
C ASN A 30 -10.86 -1.33 16.01
N ASP A 31 -11.90 -0.55 16.25
CA ASP A 31 -12.08 0.31 17.41
C ASP A 31 -13.58 0.49 17.71
N ASP A 32 -13.93 1.01 18.87
CA ASP A 32 -15.33 1.09 19.34
C ASP A 32 -16.06 2.40 18.93
N TYR A 33 -15.43 3.30 18.17
CA TYR A 33 -15.94 4.65 17.90
C TYR A 33 -16.13 4.97 16.42
N THR A 34 -15.33 4.37 15.53
CA THR A 34 -15.43 4.56 14.09
C THR A 34 -16.69 3.87 13.57
N THR A 35 -17.51 4.58 12.78
CA THR A 35 -18.74 4.02 12.24
C THR A 35 -18.48 3.02 11.12
N MET A 36 -19.37 2.03 10.96
CA MET A 36 -19.26 1.05 9.88
C MET A 36 -19.28 1.71 8.50
N ASP A 37 -20.13 2.72 8.30
CA ASP A 37 -20.22 3.43 7.02
C ASP A 37 -18.92 4.19 6.69
N PHE A 38 -18.25 4.77 7.69
CA PHE A 38 -16.96 5.42 7.47
C PHE A 38 -15.88 4.40 7.04
N VAL A 39 -15.84 3.23 7.68
CA VAL A 39 -14.91 2.16 7.27
C VAL A 39 -15.19 1.71 5.82
N ILE A 40 -16.46 1.62 5.43
CA ILE A 40 -16.81 1.26 4.05
C ILE A 40 -16.38 2.35 3.07
N GLU A 41 -16.61 3.64 3.38
CA GLU A 41 -16.15 4.75 2.54
C GLU A 41 -14.62 4.69 2.33
N VAL A 42 -13.86 4.44 3.41
CA VAL A 42 -12.40 4.28 3.35
C VAL A 42 -12.00 3.16 2.39
N LEU A 43 -12.67 2.00 2.48
CA LEU A 43 -12.40 0.84 1.63
C LEU A 43 -12.75 1.09 0.16
N GLU A 44 -13.87 1.74 -0.12
CA GLU A 44 -14.28 2.10 -1.48
C GLU A 44 -13.33 3.13 -2.09
N ARG A 45 -12.99 4.18 -1.33
CA ARG A 45 -12.22 5.34 -1.80
C ARG A 45 -10.74 5.03 -2.01
N PHE A 46 -10.09 4.37 -1.05
CA PHE A 46 -8.63 4.20 -1.06
C PHE A 46 -8.18 2.82 -1.51
N PHE A 47 -9.04 1.81 -1.46
CA PHE A 47 -8.70 0.44 -1.85
C PHE A 47 -9.44 -0.02 -3.11
N ALA A 48 -10.21 0.87 -3.74
CA ALA A 48 -10.97 0.61 -4.96
C ALA A 48 -11.87 -0.63 -4.85
N MET A 49 -12.37 -0.89 -3.64
CA MET A 49 -13.33 -1.96 -3.41
C MET A 49 -14.72 -1.51 -3.88
N ASN A 50 -15.50 -2.44 -4.41
CA ASN A 50 -16.93 -2.21 -4.55
C ASN A 50 -17.61 -2.34 -3.17
N ARG A 51 -18.86 -1.87 -3.07
CA ARG A 51 -19.63 -1.87 -1.82
C ARG A 51 -19.72 -3.24 -1.16
N GLU A 52 -19.98 -4.29 -1.94
CA GLU A 52 -20.11 -5.66 -1.42
C GLU A 52 -18.81 -6.15 -0.76
N ARG A 53 -17.67 -5.95 -1.45
CA ARG A 53 -16.37 -6.35 -0.91
C ARG A 53 -15.98 -5.50 0.30
N ALA A 54 -16.26 -4.20 0.26
CA ALA A 54 -15.99 -3.29 1.36
C ALA A 54 -16.81 -3.65 2.61
N LEU A 55 -18.10 -4.03 2.45
CA LEU A 55 -18.92 -4.55 3.54
C LEU A 55 -18.33 -5.82 4.17
N GLN A 56 -17.86 -6.76 3.35
CA GLN A 56 -17.24 -8.00 3.84
C GLN A 56 -15.97 -7.70 4.66
N ILE A 57 -15.09 -6.84 4.15
CA ILE A 57 -13.86 -6.47 4.86
C ILE A 57 -14.18 -5.65 6.12
N MET A 58 -15.13 -4.74 6.09
CA MET A 58 -15.58 -4.00 7.27
C MET A 58 -16.06 -4.96 8.36
N LEU A 59 -16.91 -5.94 8.02
CA LEU A 59 -17.37 -6.96 8.98
C LEU A 59 -16.20 -7.82 9.49
N GLU A 60 -15.19 -8.08 8.67
CA GLU A 60 -13.99 -8.78 9.11
C GLU A 60 -13.19 -7.96 10.12
N VAL A 61 -12.97 -6.67 9.87
CA VAL A 61 -12.34 -5.76 10.84
C VAL A 61 -13.12 -5.79 12.15
N HIS A 62 -14.43 -5.58 12.10
CA HIS A 62 -15.29 -5.53 13.28
C HIS A 62 -15.25 -6.82 14.10
N ASN A 63 -15.41 -7.98 13.45
CA ASN A 63 -15.53 -9.26 14.14
C ASN A 63 -14.18 -9.86 14.56
N LYS A 64 -13.11 -9.61 13.81
CA LYS A 64 -11.78 -10.23 14.03
C LYS A 64 -10.74 -9.28 14.59
N GLY A 65 -11.07 -8.00 14.75
CA GLY A 65 -10.17 -6.97 15.26
C GLY A 65 -9.27 -6.33 14.20
N SER A 66 -9.08 -6.95 13.03
CA SER A 66 -8.35 -6.37 11.90
C SER A 66 -8.61 -7.12 10.60
N ALA A 67 -8.34 -6.48 9.46
CA ALA A 67 -8.38 -7.13 8.15
C ALA A 67 -7.34 -6.52 7.19
N VAL A 68 -6.82 -7.35 6.28
CA VAL A 68 -5.96 -6.89 5.18
C VAL A 68 -6.83 -6.27 4.09
N CYS A 69 -6.57 -5.00 3.78
CA CYS A 69 -7.29 -4.24 2.76
C CYS A 69 -6.64 -4.35 1.38
N GLY A 70 -5.33 -4.64 1.32
CA GLY A 70 -4.61 -4.86 0.07
C GLY A 70 -3.12 -5.08 0.26
N ILE A 71 -2.44 -5.52 -0.79
CA ILE A 71 -0.98 -5.73 -0.83
C ILE A 71 -0.39 -4.82 -1.89
N TYR A 72 0.62 -4.03 -1.51
CA TYR A 72 1.22 -3.00 -2.37
C TYR A 72 2.75 -2.96 -2.20
N SER A 73 3.46 -2.23 -3.07
CA SER A 73 4.85 -1.86 -2.78
C SER A 73 4.89 -0.93 -1.56
N HIS A 74 6.05 -0.86 -0.90
CA HIS A 74 6.29 -0.01 0.28
C HIS A 74 5.69 1.41 0.12
N ASP A 75 6.08 2.15 -0.91
CA ASP A 75 5.71 3.56 -1.07
C ASP A 75 4.20 3.75 -1.29
N VAL A 76 3.56 2.79 -1.97
CA VAL A 76 2.11 2.80 -2.19
C VAL A 76 1.37 2.44 -0.90
N ALA A 77 1.87 1.47 -0.14
CA ALA A 77 1.32 1.10 1.16
C ALA A 77 1.41 2.28 2.15
N GLU A 78 2.57 2.92 2.26
CA GLU A 78 2.81 4.10 3.11
C GLU A 78 1.87 5.25 2.74
N SER A 79 1.75 5.53 1.44
CA SER A 79 0.84 6.58 0.94
C SER A 79 -0.62 6.30 1.29
N LYS A 80 -1.07 5.03 1.19
CA LYS A 80 -2.44 4.65 1.56
C LYS A 80 -2.69 4.77 3.05
N VAL A 81 -1.75 4.30 3.89
CA VAL A 81 -1.84 4.44 5.35
C VAL A 81 -1.98 5.91 5.75
N ALA A 82 -1.15 6.79 5.17
CA ALA A 82 -1.21 8.23 5.44
C ALA A 82 -2.54 8.85 5.01
N GLN A 83 -3.07 8.49 3.84
CA GLN A 83 -4.35 9.00 3.34
C GLN A 83 -5.53 8.60 4.23
N VAL A 84 -5.56 7.34 4.69
CA VAL A 84 -6.61 6.85 5.60
C VAL A 84 -6.52 7.54 6.96
N ALA A 85 -5.32 7.65 7.52
CA ALA A 85 -5.10 8.30 8.81
C ALA A 85 -5.52 9.78 8.79
N GLU A 86 -5.20 10.50 7.71
CA GLU A 86 -5.60 11.89 7.55
C GLU A 86 -7.12 12.05 7.41
N LEU A 87 -7.79 11.19 6.61
CA LEU A 87 -9.25 11.25 6.50
C LEU A 87 -9.95 10.95 7.83
N ALA A 88 -9.47 9.94 8.56
CA ALA A 88 -10.00 9.57 9.88
C ALA A 88 -9.87 10.73 10.87
N LYS A 89 -8.70 11.37 10.91
CA LYS A 89 -8.45 12.55 11.74
C LYS A 89 -9.38 13.71 11.38
N GLN A 90 -9.57 14.00 10.09
CA GLN A 90 -10.48 15.07 9.63
C GLN A 90 -11.94 14.84 10.04
N HIS A 91 -12.37 13.57 10.11
CA HIS A 91 -13.73 13.20 10.53
C HIS A 91 -13.86 12.93 12.04
N GLY A 92 -12.76 13.03 12.80
CA GLY A 92 -12.77 12.79 14.25
C GLY A 92 -12.89 11.31 14.64
N HIS A 93 -12.58 10.39 13.73
CA HIS A 93 -12.58 8.95 14.00
C HIS A 93 -11.19 8.47 14.45
N PRO A 94 -11.09 7.59 15.46
CA PRO A 94 -9.82 7.01 15.89
C PRO A 94 -9.36 5.82 15.03
N LEU A 95 -9.94 5.62 13.83
CA LEU A 95 -9.62 4.52 12.93
C LEU A 95 -8.12 4.40 12.69
N ARG A 96 -7.58 3.21 12.97
CA ARG A 96 -6.16 2.91 12.78
C ARG A 96 -5.94 2.14 11.48
N CYS A 97 -4.97 2.61 10.70
CA CYS A 97 -4.45 1.94 9.52
C CYS A 97 -2.93 1.73 9.67
N GLY A 98 -2.41 0.59 9.25
CA GLY A 98 -1.00 0.25 9.32
C GLY A 98 -0.54 -0.61 8.15
N MET A 99 0.76 -0.93 8.11
CA MET A 99 1.33 -1.83 7.12
C MET A 99 2.40 -2.76 7.70
N GLU A 100 2.52 -3.96 7.14
CA GLU A 100 3.54 -4.96 7.52
C GLU A 100 4.13 -5.62 6.27
N GLU A 101 5.39 -6.08 6.34
CA GLU A 101 6.04 -6.81 5.24
C GLU A 101 5.28 -8.12 4.98
N ASN A 102 4.97 -8.40 3.70
CA ASN A 102 4.03 -9.46 3.32
C ASN A 102 4.60 -10.87 3.36
#